data_AF-A0A259DNB8-F1
#
_entry.id   AF-A0A259DNB8-F1
#
_cell.length_a   1.000
_cell.length_b   1.000
_cell.length_c   1.000
_cell.angle_alpha   90.00
_cell.angle_beta   90.00
_cell.angle_gamma   90.00
#
_symmetry.space_group_name_H-M   'P 1'
#
loop_
_entity.id
_entity.type
_entity.pdbx_description
1 polymer ?
#
loop_
_entity_poly.entity_id
_entity_poly.type
_entity_poly.pdbx_seq_one_letter_code
_entity_poly.pdbx_strand_id
1 'polypeptide(L)'
;MSNLAQDYFEDRARQSIALAAKRVSDLRFFEQVHLRLMADEDLTKEVPAFKKYNKREAIAKVKELVARCHQDLKQGYWAVEEGIAQKVKTEFRDAELLPRYFVEYKIVTINGKVTAKVSTIGANIVVELEASGDRLKQDQAIEEVGKHLMWANIKK
;
A
#
# COMPACT_ATOMS: atom_id res chain seq x y z
N MET A 1 -11.39 -17.37 -15.63
CA MET A 1 -11.77 -16.04 -16.16
C MET A 1 -11.97 -15.16 -14.94
N SER A 2 -11.18 -14.09 -14.78
CA SER A 2 -11.40 -13.11 -13.72
C SER A 2 -12.63 -12.27 -14.06
N ASN A 3 -13.28 -11.72 -13.04
CA ASN A 3 -14.36 -10.76 -13.21
C ASN A 3 -13.84 -9.34 -12.97
N LEU A 4 -14.61 -8.33 -13.39
CA LEU A 4 -14.22 -6.92 -13.32
C LEU A 4 -13.84 -6.46 -11.88
N ALA A 5 -14.48 -7.01 -10.85
CA ALA A 5 -14.14 -6.70 -9.48
C ALA A 5 -12.77 -7.26 -9.09
N GLN A 6 -12.47 -8.50 -9.51
CA GLN A 6 -11.17 -9.12 -9.27
C GLN A 6 -10.06 -8.34 -9.98
N ASP A 7 -10.25 -8.00 -11.26
CA ASP A 7 -9.28 -7.22 -12.04
C ASP A 7 -8.98 -5.87 -11.37
N TYR A 8 -10.03 -5.17 -10.91
CA TYR A 8 -9.87 -3.92 -10.19
C TYR A 8 -8.99 -4.05 -8.95
N PHE A 9 -9.23 -5.06 -8.11
CA PHE A 9 -8.46 -5.26 -6.88
C PHE A 9 -7.04 -5.77 -7.15
N GLU A 10 -6.83 -6.55 -8.21
CA GLU A 10 -5.49 -6.95 -8.66
C GLU A 10 -4.69 -5.74 -9.13
N ASP A 11 -5.27 -4.87 -9.96
CA ASP A 11 -4.62 -3.65 -10.42
C ASP A 11 -4.32 -2.69 -9.28
N ARG A 12 -5.28 -2.51 -8.37
CA ARG A 12 -5.08 -1.73 -7.14
C ARG A 12 -3.90 -2.29 -6.35
N ALA A 13 -3.85 -3.62 -6.16
CA ALA A 13 -2.76 -4.26 -5.43
C ALA A 13 -1.40 -4.07 -6.11
N ARG A 14 -1.33 -4.18 -7.44
CA ARG A 14 -0.09 -3.92 -8.20
C ARG A 14 0.40 -2.49 -7.99
N GLN A 15 -0.51 -1.51 -8.06
CA GLN A 15 -0.18 -0.11 -7.81
C GLN A 15 0.30 0.12 -6.37
N SER A 16 -0.40 -0.42 -5.39
CA SER A 16 -0.04 -0.30 -3.97
C SER A 16 1.33 -0.91 -3.68
N ILE A 17 1.62 -2.08 -4.24
CA ILE A 17 2.93 -2.74 -4.10
C ILE A 17 4.03 -1.92 -4.79
N ALA A 18 3.78 -1.36 -5.97
CA ALA A 18 4.76 -0.52 -6.67
C ALA A 18 5.12 0.74 -5.85
N LEU A 19 4.14 1.37 -5.20
CA LEU A 19 4.38 2.49 -4.29
C LEU A 19 5.13 2.05 -3.03
N ALA A 20 4.78 0.90 -2.46
CA ALA A 20 5.51 0.32 -1.33
C ALA A 20 6.97 0.04 -1.68
N ALA A 21 7.26 -0.49 -2.88
CA ALA A 21 8.62 -0.74 -3.33
C ALA A 21 9.44 0.55 -3.46
N LYS A 22 8.85 1.62 -4.01
CA LYS A 22 9.49 2.94 -4.02
C LYS A 22 9.79 3.43 -2.59
N ARG A 23 8.84 3.26 -1.68
CA ARG A 23 9.03 3.68 -0.28
C ARG A 23 10.09 2.87 0.46
N VAL A 24 10.24 1.57 0.17
CA VAL A 24 11.36 0.76 0.69
C VAL A 24 12.70 1.26 0.14
N SER A 25 12.76 1.68 -1.12
CA SER A 25 13.97 2.29 -1.68
C SER A 25 14.33 3.59 -0.94
N ASP A 26 13.35 4.45 -0.68
CA ASP A 26 13.54 5.67 0.10
C ASP A 26 14.02 5.37 1.53
N LEU A 27 13.42 4.37 2.19
CA LEU A 27 13.81 3.93 3.53
C LEU A 27 15.30 3.55 3.58
N ARG A 28 15.73 2.67 2.66
CA ARG A 28 17.13 2.22 2.60
C ARG A 28 18.11 3.36 2.34
N PHE A 29 17.72 4.27 1.46
CA PHE A 29 18.51 5.47 1.21
C PHE A 29 18.67 6.32 2.48
N PHE A 30 17.58 6.59 3.20
CA PHE A 30 17.65 7.38 4.43
C PHE A 30 18.37 6.65 5.57
N GLU A 31 18.25 5.34 5.68
CA GLU A 31 19.03 4.53 6.64
C GLU A 31 20.54 4.62 6.36
N GLN A 32 20.94 4.50 5.09
CA GLN A 32 22.34 4.65 4.69
C GLN A 32 22.86 6.06 5.00
N VAL A 33 22.09 7.09 4.65
CA VAL A 33 22.43 8.49 4.96
C VAL A 33 22.56 8.69 6.47
N HIS A 34 21.66 8.12 7.27
CA HIS A 34 21.72 8.19 8.73
C HIS A 34 23.01 7.56 9.28
N LEU A 35 23.38 6.37 8.80
CA LEU A 35 24.62 5.69 9.20
C LEU A 35 25.87 6.52 8.87
N ARG A 36 25.93 7.10 7.67
CA ARG A 36 27.04 7.96 7.23
C ARG A 36 27.15 9.23 8.08
N LEU A 37 26.04 9.89 8.37
CA LEU A 37 26.01 11.05 9.29
C LEU A 37 26.46 10.69 10.71
N MET A 38 26.07 9.51 11.20
CA MET A 38 26.51 9.00 12.51
C MET A 38 28.02 8.71 12.54
N ALA A 39 28.62 8.37 11.39
CA ALA A 39 30.05 8.15 11.22
C ALA A 39 30.87 9.44 10.91
N ASP A 40 30.29 10.63 11.14
CA ASP A 40 30.94 11.93 10.93
C ASP A 40 31.24 12.29 9.46
N GLU A 41 30.57 11.64 8.50
CA GLU A 41 30.74 11.98 7.08
C GLU A 41 30.01 13.29 6.69
N ASP A 42 30.69 14.17 5.94
CA ASP A 42 30.08 15.38 5.37
C ASP A 42 29.36 15.08 4.05
N LEU A 43 28.02 15.05 4.14
CA LEU A 43 27.15 14.78 3.00
C LEU A 43 26.64 16.05 2.31
N THR A 44 27.11 17.26 2.65
CA THR A 44 26.56 18.52 2.11
C THR A 44 26.78 18.71 0.60
N LYS A 45 27.72 17.96 0.01
CA LYS A 45 27.94 17.91 -1.45
C LYS A 45 26.91 17.05 -2.17
N GLU A 46 26.53 15.92 -1.57
CA GLU A 46 25.57 14.96 -2.13
C GLU A 46 24.12 15.36 -1.83
N VAL A 47 23.89 15.93 -0.65
CA VAL A 47 22.59 16.38 -0.17
C VAL A 47 22.70 17.87 0.18
N PRO A 48 22.55 18.78 -0.82
CA PRO A 48 22.67 20.22 -0.60
C PRO A 48 21.73 20.78 0.47
N ALA A 49 20.60 20.11 0.73
CA ALA A 49 19.66 20.46 1.79
C ALA A 49 20.30 20.44 3.19
N PHE A 50 21.35 19.64 3.42
CA PHE A 50 22.06 19.59 4.71
C PHE A 50 22.86 20.85 5.02
N LYS A 51 23.16 21.71 4.03
CA LYS A 51 23.83 23.01 4.30
C LYS A 51 23.02 23.93 5.23
N LYS A 52 21.71 23.67 5.37
CA LYS A 52 20.80 24.45 6.21
C LYS A 52 20.72 23.96 7.66
N TYR A 53 21.35 22.82 7.98
CA TYR A 53 21.23 22.15 9.26
C TYR A 53 22.60 21.92 9.87
N ASN A 54 22.72 22.00 11.19
CA ASN A 54 23.88 21.43 11.87
C ASN A 54 23.78 19.90 11.89
N LYS A 55 24.88 19.20 12.23
CA LYS A 55 24.93 17.72 12.22
C LYS A 55 23.80 17.08 13.02
N ARG A 56 23.51 17.60 14.23
CA ARG A 56 22.49 17.06 15.12
C ARG A 56 21.09 17.20 14.51
N GLU A 57 20.80 18.34 13.90
CA GLU A 57 19.55 18.60 13.20
C GLU A 57 19.40 17.70 11.96
N ALA A 58 20.48 17.53 11.17
CA ALA A 58 20.47 16.66 10.00
C ALA A 58 20.16 15.21 10.39
N ILE A 59 20.82 14.68 11.42
CA ILE A 59 20.56 13.33 11.96
C ILE A 59 19.09 13.20 12.41
N ALA A 60 18.59 14.17 13.18
CA ALA A 60 17.21 14.16 13.65
C ALA A 60 16.21 14.15 12.48
N LYS A 61 16.45 14.97 11.45
CA LYS A 61 15.59 15.03 10.26
C LYS A 61 15.61 13.73 9.46
N VAL A 62 16.77 13.12 9.27
CA VAL A 62 16.85 11.83 8.58
C VAL A 62 16.14 10.74 9.39
N LYS A 63 16.27 10.74 10.72
CA LYS A 63 15.55 9.80 11.59
C LYS A 63 14.02 9.98 11.49
N GLU A 64 13.53 11.21 11.42
CA GLU A 64 12.11 11.50 11.16
C GLU A 64 11.66 10.93 9.81
N LEU A 65 12.48 11.06 8.76
CA LEU A 65 12.18 10.50 7.42
C LEU A 65 12.14 8.98 7.43
N VAL A 66 13.07 8.32 8.12
CA VAL A 66 13.07 6.86 8.32
C VAL A 66 11.78 6.42 9.04
N ALA A 67 11.43 7.08 10.14
CA ALA A 67 10.20 6.78 10.89
C ALA A 67 8.94 6.98 10.03
N ARG A 68 8.91 8.05 9.23
CA ARG A 68 7.82 8.30 8.27
C ARG A 68 7.74 7.19 7.22
N CYS A 69 8.86 6.70 6.70
CA CYS A 69 8.84 5.60 5.74
C CYS A 69 8.27 4.31 6.35
N HIS A 70 8.64 3.97 7.59
CA HIS A 70 8.02 2.85 8.28
C HIS A 70 6.52 3.04 8.50
N GLN A 71 6.08 4.25 8.86
CA GLN A 71 4.66 4.56 9.03
C GLN A 71 3.89 4.42 7.71
N ASP A 72 4.42 5.00 6.63
CA ASP A 72 3.85 4.90 5.28
C ASP A 72 3.73 3.42 4.85
N LEU A 73 4.78 2.61 5.04
CA LEU A 73 4.76 1.18 4.75
C LEU A 73 3.77 0.41 5.63
N LYS A 74 3.62 0.80 6.90
CA LYS A 74 2.67 0.16 7.82
C LYS A 74 1.23 0.43 7.41
N GLN A 75 0.90 1.67 7.06
CA GLN A 75 -0.42 2.05 6.54
C GLN A 75 -0.65 1.46 5.14
N GLY A 76 0.41 1.36 4.35
CA GLY A 76 0.40 0.93 2.96
C GLY A 76 -0.29 1.95 2.05
N TYR A 77 -0.39 1.60 0.77
CA TYR A 77 -0.92 2.48 -0.28
C TYR A 77 -2.24 1.99 -0.83
N TRP A 78 -3.12 1.53 0.08
CA TRP A 78 -4.28 0.71 -0.25
C TRP A 78 -5.58 1.51 -0.38
N ALA A 79 -5.54 2.84 -0.41
CA ALA A 79 -6.73 3.68 -0.44
C ALA A 79 -7.65 3.32 -1.63
N VAL A 80 -8.95 3.31 -1.38
CA VAL A 80 -10.03 3.04 -2.35
C VAL A 80 -11.06 4.17 -2.35
N GLU A 81 -12.05 4.06 -3.22
CA GLU A 81 -13.17 5.00 -3.32
C GLU A 81 -13.94 5.15 -2.00
N GLU A 82 -14.53 6.32 -1.81
CA GLU A 82 -15.40 6.61 -0.68
C GLU A 82 -16.60 5.66 -0.66
N GLY A 83 -17.02 5.22 0.54
CA GLY A 83 -18.11 4.24 0.71
C GLY A 83 -17.66 2.78 0.75
N ILE A 84 -16.39 2.48 0.46
CA ILE A 84 -15.82 1.14 0.64
C ILE A 84 -15.12 1.06 2.00
N ALA A 85 -15.62 0.18 2.87
CA ALA A 85 -14.98 -0.02 4.16
C ALA A 85 -13.71 -0.86 3.98
N GLN A 86 -12.60 -0.37 4.53
CA GLN A 86 -11.28 -0.97 4.35
C GLN A 86 -10.63 -1.33 5.69
N LYS A 87 -9.94 -2.48 5.71
CA LYS A 87 -9.04 -2.87 6.78
C LYS A 87 -7.72 -3.36 6.20
N VAL A 88 -6.61 -2.79 6.67
CA VAL A 88 -5.25 -3.19 6.28
C VAL A 88 -4.54 -3.80 7.48
N LYS A 89 -3.96 -4.98 7.30
CA LYS A 89 -2.97 -5.56 8.20
C LYS A 89 -1.66 -5.71 7.44
N THR A 90 -0.57 -5.33 8.10
CA THR A 90 0.77 -5.34 7.52
C THR A 90 1.69 -6.19 8.39
N GLU A 91 2.48 -7.06 7.77
CA GLU A 91 3.51 -7.88 8.44
C GLU A 91 4.88 -7.57 7.85
N PHE A 92 5.83 -7.19 8.71
CA PHE A 92 7.23 -7.01 8.35
C PHE A 92 7.99 -8.29 8.67
N ARG A 93 8.80 -8.76 7.72
CA ARG A 93 9.67 -9.92 7.89
C ARG A 93 11.06 -9.54 7.42
N ASP A 94 12.07 -9.73 8.25
CA ASP A 94 13.44 -9.27 7.98
C ASP A 94 14.05 -9.88 6.70
N ALA A 95 13.62 -11.09 6.34
CA ALA A 95 14.07 -11.79 5.14
C ALA A 95 13.38 -11.30 3.84
N GLU A 96 12.39 -10.40 3.92
CA GLU A 96 11.60 -9.95 2.78
C GLU A 96 11.87 -8.49 2.44
N LEU A 97 11.97 -8.20 1.13
CA LEU A 97 12.20 -6.84 0.65
C LEU A 97 10.97 -5.94 0.82
N LEU A 98 9.77 -6.53 0.77
CA LEU A 98 8.50 -5.81 0.88
C LEU A 98 7.69 -6.39 2.04
N PRO A 99 6.94 -5.56 2.77
CA PRO A 99 5.97 -6.05 3.74
C PRO A 99 4.93 -6.93 3.06
N ARG A 100 4.39 -7.89 3.82
CA ARG A 100 3.18 -8.61 3.43
C ARG A 100 1.97 -7.79 3.86
N TYR A 101 1.01 -7.66 2.97
CA TYR A 101 -0.24 -6.98 3.24
C TYR A 101 -1.39 -7.96 3.17
N PHE A 102 -2.34 -7.80 4.09
CA PHE A 102 -3.62 -8.48 4.13
C PHE A 102 -4.69 -7.40 4.20
N VAL A 103 -5.41 -7.21 3.10
CA VAL A 103 -6.37 -6.13 2.95
C VAL A 103 -7.75 -6.70 2.73
N GLU A 104 -8.71 -6.19 3.50
CA GLU A 104 -10.11 -6.56 3.39
C GLU A 104 -10.90 -5.32 2.98
N TYR A 105 -11.62 -5.41 1.86
CA TYR A 105 -12.56 -4.41 1.39
C TYR A 105 -13.97 -4.94 1.50
N LYS A 106 -14.87 -4.20 2.15
CA LYS A 106 -16.30 -4.54 2.27
C LYS A 106 -17.14 -3.55 1.51
N ILE A 107 -17.95 -4.08 0.61
CA ILE A 107 -18.78 -3.31 -0.31
C ILE A 107 -20.21 -3.81 -0.15
N VAL A 108 -21.11 -2.87 0.14
CA VAL A 108 -22.55 -3.15 0.25
C VAL A 108 -23.19 -2.80 -1.08
N THR A 109 -23.94 -3.73 -1.66
CA THR A 109 -24.70 -3.54 -2.89
C THR A 109 -26.19 -3.79 -2.64
N ILE A 110 -27.02 -3.53 -3.65
CA ILE A 110 -28.44 -3.85 -3.59
C ILE A 110 -28.65 -5.38 -3.54
N ASN A 111 -27.76 -6.12 -4.20
CA ASN A 111 -27.84 -7.58 -4.33
C ASN A 111 -27.15 -8.37 -3.21
N GLY A 112 -26.40 -7.71 -2.31
CA GLY A 112 -25.75 -8.36 -1.18
C GLY A 112 -24.55 -7.59 -0.64
N LYS A 113 -23.64 -8.30 0.01
CA LYS A 113 -22.34 -7.74 0.42
C LYS A 113 -21.22 -8.53 -0.20
N VAL A 114 -20.26 -7.82 -0.79
CA VAL A 114 -19.04 -8.40 -1.35
C VAL A 114 -17.87 -8.03 -0.46
N THR A 115 -17.07 -9.03 -0.11
CA THR A 115 -15.79 -8.87 0.59
C THR A 115 -14.67 -9.26 -0.38
N ALA A 116 -13.78 -8.32 -0.66
CA ALA A 116 -12.55 -8.60 -1.38
C ALA A 116 -11.39 -8.72 -0.40
N LYS A 117 -10.73 -9.87 -0.39
CA LYS A 117 -9.52 -10.13 0.39
C LYS A 117 -8.33 -10.13 -0.54
N VAL A 118 -7.38 -9.24 -0.28
CA VAL A 118 -6.12 -9.14 -1.01
C VAL A 118 -5.00 -9.56 -0.07
N SER A 119 -4.17 -10.49 -0.50
CA SER A 119 -2.96 -10.86 0.22
C SER A 119 -1.73 -10.77 -0.67
N THR A 120 -0.59 -10.37 -0.07
CA THR A 120 0.66 -10.20 -0.80
C THR A 120 1.81 -10.97 -0.15
N ILE A 121 2.68 -11.54 -0.99
CA ILE A 121 3.99 -12.07 -0.61
C ILE A 121 4.99 -11.58 -1.65
N GLY A 122 5.78 -10.56 -1.29
CA GLY A 122 6.59 -9.83 -2.27
C GLY A 122 5.72 -9.24 -3.38
N ALA A 123 6.00 -9.60 -4.62
CA ALA A 123 5.22 -9.19 -5.80
C ALA A 123 4.05 -10.12 -6.14
N ASN A 124 3.91 -11.25 -5.44
CA ASN A 124 2.80 -12.16 -5.66
C ASN A 124 1.55 -11.59 -4.98
N ILE A 125 0.47 -11.52 -5.74
CA ILE A 125 -0.83 -10.98 -5.32
C ILE A 125 -1.85 -12.12 -5.44
N VAL A 126 -2.65 -12.28 -4.39
CA VAL A 126 -3.84 -13.13 -4.41
C VAL A 126 -5.04 -12.27 -4.06
N VAL A 127 -6.08 -12.34 -4.89
CA VAL A 127 -7.37 -11.67 -4.67
C VAL A 127 -8.45 -12.74 -4.57
N GLU A 128 -9.20 -12.72 -3.48
CA GLU A 128 -10.34 -13.58 -3.23
C GLU A 128 -11.59 -12.73 -3.07
N LEU A 129 -12.66 -13.11 -3.75
CA LEU A 129 -13.95 -12.43 -3.67
C LEU A 129 -14.97 -13.35 -3.01
N GLU A 130 -15.60 -12.86 -1.95
CA GLU A 130 -16.67 -13.54 -1.24
C GLU A 130 -17.93 -12.68 -1.28
N ALA A 131 -19.00 -13.20 -1.86
CA ALA A 131 -20.31 -12.58 -1.77
C ALA A 131 -21.17 -13.28 -0.73
N SER A 132 -21.90 -12.50 0.06
CA SER A 132 -22.87 -12.98 1.04
C SER A 132 -24.27 -12.50 0.68
N GLY A 133 -25.27 -13.34 0.93
CA GLY A 133 -26.65 -13.14 0.52
C GLY A 133 -27.21 -14.39 -0.17
N ASP A 134 -28.34 -14.23 -0.86
CA ASP A 134 -28.97 -15.27 -1.65
C ASP A 134 -27.98 -15.82 -2.69
N ARG A 135 -27.80 -17.15 -2.73
CA ARG A 135 -26.83 -17.84 -3.59
C ARG A 135 -27.05 -17.51 -5.07
N LEU A 136 -28.29 -17.27 -5.48
CA LEU A 136 -28.63 -16.89 -6.85
C LEU A 136 -28.25 -15.44 -7.21
N LYS A 137 -27.95 -14.60 -6.21
CA LYS A 137 -27.62 -13.18 -6.37
C LYS A 137 -26.14 -12.87 -6.09
N GLN A 138 -25.36 -13.85 -5.65
CA GLN A 138 -23.94 -13.65 -5.30
C GLN A 138 -23.12 -13.21 -6.52
N ASP A 139 -23.30 -13.88 -7.67
CA ASP A 139 -22.60 -13.50 -8.91
C ASP A 139 -23.03 -12.11 -9.40
N GLN A 140 -24.32 -11.79 -9.28
CA GLN A 140 -24.85 -10.46 -9.62
C GLN A 140 -24.28 -9.37 -8.72
N ALA A 141 -24.11 -9.64 -7.42
CA ALA A 141 -23.49 -8.70 -6.50
C ALA A 141 -22.02 -8.43 -6.87
N ILE A 142 -21.26 -9.47 -7.25
CA ILE A 142 -19.87 -9.32 -7.69
C ILE A 142 -19.79 -8.54 -9.01
N GLU A 143 -20.69 -8.81 -9.96
CA GLU A 143 -20.74 -8.09 -11.24
C GLU A 143 -21.11 -6.61 -11.04
N GLU A 144 -22.08 -6.32 -10.17
CA GLU A 144 -22.49 -4.96 -9.80
C GLU A 144 -21.31 -4.18 -9.19
N VAL A 145 -20.59 -4.80 -8.25
CA VAL A 145 -19.35 -4.22 -7.69
C VAL A 145 -18.35 -3.91 -8.80
N GLY A 146 -18.07 -4.87 -9.69
CA GLY A 146 -17.13 -4.69 -10.78
C GLY A 146 -17.48 -3.50 -11.68
N LYS A 147 -18.76 -3.36 -12.05
CA LYS A 147 -19.24 -2.21 -12.83
C LYS A 147 -19.07 -0.90 -12.07
N HIS A 148 -19.47 -0.86 -10.79
CA HIS A 148 -19.37 0.35 -9.97
C HIS A 148 -17.92 0.83 -9.82
N LEU A 149 -17.00 -0.10 -9.52
CA LEU A 149 -15.58 0.20 -9.36
C LEU A 149 -14.94 0.70 -10.65
N MET A 150 -15.25 0.09 -11.79
CA MET A 150 -14.74 0.54 -13.09
C MET A 150 -15.22 1.96 -13.42
N TRP A 151 -16.49 2.27 -13.15
CA TRP A 151 -17.04 3.60 -13.43
C TRP A 151 -16.48 4.69 -12.51
N ALA A 152 -16.22 4.35 -11.24
CA ALA A 152 -15.55 5.26 -10.32
C ALA A 152 -14.08 5.52 -10.72
N ASN A 153 -13.41 4.53 -11.30
CA ASN A 153 -12.03 4.64 -11.76
C ASN A 153 -11.88 5.51 -13.04
N ILE A 154 -12.92 5.58 -13.88
CA ILE A 154 -12.93 6.42 -15.10
C ILE A 154 -13.11 7.92 -14.79
N LYS A 155 -13.70 8.26 -13.64
CA LYS A 155 -13.99 9.65 -13.26
C LYS A 155 -12.87 10.35 -12.47
N LYS A 156 -11.75 9.67 -12.20
CA LYS A 156 -10.57 10.21 -11.53
C LYS A 156 -9.51 10.61 -12.56
#